data_AF-A0A967N8C1-F1
#
_entry.id   AF-A0A967N8C1-F1
#
_cell.length_a   1.000
_cell.length_b   1.000
_cell.length_c   1.000
_cell.angle_alpha   90.00
_cell.angle_beta   90.00
_cell.angle_gamma   90.00
#
_symmetry.space_group_name_H-M   'P 1'
#
loop_
_entity.id
_entity.type
_entity.pdbx_description
1 polymer ?
#
loop_
_entity_poly.entity_id
_entity_poly.type
_entity_poly.pdbx_seq_one_letter_code
_entity_poly.pdbx_strand_id
1 'polypeptide(L)'
;MKRTTHDLRRVAAAVLILPLVLVPAACGESRADGAGRVDAPIDRETFIATYLDLRLAALRNPEREITPQERARVLREHGVSEDELVGFVDAHSHQVSFMEEVWSEIESRLDSLRTPGDTASS
;
A
#
# COMPACT_ATOMS: atom_id res chain seq x y z
N MET A 1 -5.30 6.95 -45.75
CA MET A 1 -6.78 7.03 -45.80
C MET A 1 -7.32 5.85 -46.60
N LYS A 2 -7.99 4.89 -45.94
CA LYS A 2 -9.04 4.01 -46.47
C LYS A 2 -9.47 3.07 -45.33
N ARG A 3 -10.63 3.38 -44.73
CA ARG A 3 -11.41 2.47 -43.89
C ARG A 3 -12.32 1.69 -44.81
N THR A 4 -12.38 0.37 -44.67
CA THR A 4 -13.55 -0.39 -45.13
C THR A 4 -13.74 -1.65 -44.30
N THR A 5 -14.87 -1.59 -43.59
CA THR A 5 -15.63 -2.54 -42.77
C THR A 5 -15.95 -3.91 -43.37
N HIS A 6 -16.20 -4.86 -42.44
CA HIS A 6 -17.12 -6.01 -42.50
C HIS A 6 -16.73 -7.25 -43.33
N ASP A 7 -16.16 -8.24 -42.64
CA ASP A 7 -16.44 -9.65 -42.91
C ASP A 7 -16.68 -10.39 -41.60
N LEU A 8 -17.77 -9.99 -40.92
CA LEU A 8 -18.51 -10.89 -40.04
C LEU A 8 -19.26 -11.87 -40.94
N ARG A 9 -19.13 -13.17 -40.66
CA ARG A 9 -19.88 -14.32 -41.23
C ARG A 9 -19.12 -15.14 -42.29
N ARG A 10 -18.18 -15.95 -41.83
CA ARG A 10 -18.08 -17.33 -42.33
C ARG A 10 -18.19 -18.29 -41.17
N VAL A 11 -19.43 -18.66 -40.92
CA VAL A 11 -19.86 -19.71 -40.02
C VAL A 11 -19.45 -21.05 -40.63
N ALA A 12 -18.62 -21.80 -39.91
CA ALA A 12 -18.53 -23.26 -39.97
C ALA A 12 -17.87 -23.66 -38.64
N ALA A 13 -18.64 -24.07 -37.63
CA ALA A 13 -18.91 -25.48 -37.36
C ALA A 13 -17.60 -26.28 -37.27
N ALA A 14 -17.18 -26.84 -36.15
CA ALA A 14 -17.93 -27.78 -35.35
C ALA A 14 -17.16 -28.17 -34.07
N VAL A 15 -17.87 -28.24 -32.95
CA VAL A 15 -17.86 -29.38 -32.01
C VAL A 15 -16.56 -29.67 -31.22
N LEU A 16 -16.59 -29.36 -29.92
CA LEU A 16 -16.53 -30.42 -28.90
C LEU A 16 -17.09 -29.94 -27.55
N ILE A 17 -18.29 -30.42 -27.25
CA ILE A 17 -18.93 -30.33 -25.94
C ILE A 17 -18.22 -31.33 -25.03
N LEU A 18 -17.59 -30.87 -23.95
CA LEU A 18 -17.17 -31.72 -22.85
C LEU A 18 -18.00 -31.35 -21.61
N PRO A 19 -19.03 -32.13 -21.22
CA PRO A 19 -19.70 -31.96 -19.95
C PRO A 19 -18.97 -32.85 -18.94
N LEU A 20 -18.26 -32.25 -17.97
CA LEU A 20 -17.71 -33.03 -16.86
C LEU A 20 -18.05 -32.42 -15.50
N VAL A 21 -19.18 -32.92 -15.00
CA VAL A 21 -19.45 -33.36 -13.63
C VAL A 21 -19.40 -32.31 -12.51
N LEU A 22 -20.61 -32.01 -12.05
CA LEU A 22 -20.96 -31.42 -10.76
C LEU A 22 -20.73 -32.43 -9.63
N VAL A 23 -19.94 -32.08 -8.61
CA VAL A 23 -20.00 -32.69 -7.27
C VAL A 23 -19.95 -31.57 -6.22
N PRO A 24 -21.03 -31.30 -5.47
CA PRO A 24 -20.96 -30.49 -4.27
C PRO A 24 -20.69 -31.42 -3.09
N ALA A 25 -19.44 -31.50 -2.67
CA ALA A 25 -19.04 -32.07 -1.38
C ALA A 25 -17.98 -31.17 -0.74
N ALA A 26 -18.38 -29.93 -0.43
CA ALA A 26 -17.60 -29.02 0.41
C ALA A 26 -18.31 -28.88 1.77
N CYS A 27 -18.33 -29.97 2.53
CA CYS A 27 -18.19 -29.89 3.99
C CYS A 27 -16.75 -30.31 4.30
N GLY A 28 -15.82 -29.48 3.86
CA GLY A 28 -14.46 -29.47 4.36
C GLY A 28 -14.41 -28.39 5.43
N GLU A 29 -14.44 -28.80 6.69
CA GLU A 29 -13.87 -28.03 7.79
C GLU A 29 -12.40 -27.78 7.44
N SER A 30 -12.16 -26.69 6.71
CA SER A 30 -10.83 -26.13 6.51
C SER A 30 -10.77 -24.90 7.39
N ARG A 31 -10.36 -25.15 8.63
CA ARG A 31 -9.77 -24.12 9.48
C ARG A 31 -8.52 -23.63 8.74
N ALA A 32 -8.69 -22.53 8.02
CA ALA A 32 -7.62 -21.70 7.54
C ALA A 32 -7.96 -20.27 7.97
N ASP A 33 -7.82 -20.03 9.28
CA ASP A 33 -7.45 -18.71 9.79
C ASP A 33 -6.10 -18.36 9.15
N GLY A 34 -6.16 -17.81 7.94
CA GLY A 34 -5.02 -17.63 7.06
C GLY A 34 -5.42 -17.03 5.73
N ALA A 35 -6.38 -16.10 5.74
CA ALA A 35 -6.61 -15.22 4.60
C ALA A 35 -5.38 -14.32 4.44
N GLY A 36 -4.48 -14.75 3.57
CA GLY A 36 -3.35 -14.00 2.99
C GLY A 36 -2.87 -12.81 3.80
N ARG A 37 -2.08 -13.05 4.85
CA ARG A 37 -1.21 -12.00 5.37
C ARG A 37 -0.17 -11.76 4.30
N VAL A 38 -0.35 -10.70 3.50
CA VAL A 38 0.76 -10.16 2.72
C VAL A 38 1.75 -9.71 3.78
N ASP A 39 2.85 -10.45 3.92
CA ASP A 39 3.91 -10.07 4.85
C ASP A 39 4.49 -8.75 4.35
N ALA A 40 4.11 -7.66 5.01
CA ALA A 40 4.68 -6.37 4.72
C ALA A 40 6.18 -6.42 5.00
N PRO A 41 7.00 -5.81 4.14
CA PRO A 41 8.45 -5.93 4.24
C PRO A 41 9.03 -5.25 5.49
N ILE A 42 8.28 -4.30 6.06
CA ILE A 42 8.61 -3.58 7.29
C ILE A 42 7.39 -3.56 8.21
N ASP A 43 7.62 -3.40 9.51
CA ASP A 43 6.53 -3.25 10.48
C ASP A 43 5.96 -1.82 10.49
N ARG A 44 4.81 -1.67 11.15
CA ARG A 44 4.06 -0.41 11.23
C ARG A 44 4.86 0.73 11.88
N GLU A 45 5.60 0.45 12.96
CA GLU A 45 6.35 1.51 13.66
C GLU A 45 7.52 1.98 12.80
N THR A 46 8.24 1.04 12.17
CA THR A 46 9.31 1.36 11.22
C THR A 46 8.80 2.21 10.06
N PHE A 47 7.64 1.88 9.48
CA PHE A 47 7.00 2.69 8.44
C PHE A 47 6.65 4.10 8.94
N ILE A 48 5.98 4.22 10.09
CA ILE A 48 5.54 5.50 10.67
C ILE A 48 6.76 6.39 10.97
N ALA A 49 7.77 5.85 11.65
CA ALA A 49 8.98 6.59 12.01
C ALA A 49 9.73 7.10 10.77
N THR A 50 9.90 6.23 9.76
CA THR A 50 10.56 6.60 8.51
C THR A 50 9.76 7.68 7.76
N TYR A 51 8.44 7.52 7.63
CA TYR A 51 7.58 8.48 6.94
C TYR A 51 7.56 9.84 7.65
N LEU A 52 7.54 9.84 8.99
CA LEU A 52 7.63 11.06 9.79
C LEU A 52 8.91 11.83 9.49
N ASP A 53 10.07 11.17 9.50
CA ASP A 53 11.34 11.83 9.23
C ASP A 53 11.44 12.33 7.79
N LEU A 54 10.90 11.58 6.82
CA LEU A 54 10.77 12.06 5.44
C LEU A 54 9.90 13.32 5.37
N ARG A 55 8.77 13.33 6.08
CA ARG A 55 7.85 14.48 6.09
C ARG A 55 8.46 15.69 6.79
N LEU A 56 9.17 15.48 7.90
CA LEU A 56 9.86 16.54 8.63
C LEU A 56 11.01 17.12 7.80
N ALA A 57 11.77 16.28 7.09
CA ALA A 57 12.79 16.74 6.16
C ALA A 57 12.19 17.64 5.05
N ALA A 58 11.09 17.20 4.43
CA ALA A 58 10.39 18.01 3.44
C ALA A 58 9.90 19.35 4.03
N LEU A 59 9.33 19.35 5.24
CA LEU A 59 8.81 20.55 5.89
C LEU A 59 9.90 21.56 6.31
N ARG A 60 11.14 21.10 6.50
CA ARG A 60 12.29 21.97 6.80
C ARG A 60 12.82 22.69 5.55
N ASN A 61 12.52 22.18 4.36
CA ASN A 61 12.88 22.83 3.11
C ASN A 61 11.89 23.96 2.77
N PRO A 62 12.35 25.18 2.38
CA PRO A 62 11.48 26.26 1.92
C PRO A 62 10.49 25.86 0.80
N GLU A 63 10.89 24.95 -0.09
CA GLU A 63 10.05 24.45 -1.19
C GLU A 63 9.02 23.42 -0.72
N ARG A 64 9.10 22.99 0.55
CA ARG A 64 8.27 21.92 1.16
C ARG A 64 8.40 20.57 0.46
N GLU A 65 9.51 20.36 -0.23
CA GLU A 65 9.87 19.13 -0.92
C GLU A 65 11.11 18.51 -0.30
N ILE A 66 11.19 17.18 -0.31
CA ILE A 66 12.38 16.46 0.13
C ILE A 66 13.37 16.33 -1.04
N THR A 67 14.63 16.70 -0.82
CA THR A 67 15.66 16.48 -1.84
C THR A 67 16.01 14.99 -1.95
N PRO A 68 16.52 14.52 -3.10
CA PRO A 68 16.98 13.13 -3.24
C PRO A 68 18.06 12.74 -2.22
N GLN A 69 18.94 13.68 -1.86
CA GLN A 69 19.99 13.45 -0.86
C GLN A 69 19.42 13.28 0.54
N GLU A 70 18.44 14.09 0.94
CA GLU A 70 17.77 13.97 2.23
C GLU A 70 16.93 12.70 2.31
N ARG A 71 16.18 12.36 1.25
CA ARG A 71 15.45 11.09 1.16
C ARG A 71 16.40 9.91 1.37
N ALA A 72 17.49 9.86 0.61
CA ALA A 72 18.48 8.80 0.75
C ALA A 72 19.13 8.77 2.14
N ARG A 73 19.31 9.92 2.81
CA ARG A 73 19.83 9.97 4.17
C ARG A 73 18.84 9.35 5.16
N VAL A 74 17.58 9.79 5.16
CA VAL A 74 16.55 9.29 6.07
C VAL A 74 16.34 7.79 5.89
N LEU A 75 16.20 7.33 4.64
CA LEU A 75 16.05 5.91 4.33
C LEU A 75 17.20 5.06 4.92
N ARG A 76 18.46 5.51 4.78
CA ARG A 76 19.61 4.83 5.38
C ARG A 76 19.61 4.86 6.91
N GLU A 77 19.17 5.96 7.54
CA GLU A 77 19.12 6.10 9.00
C GLU A 77 18.13 5.09 9.61
N HIS A 78 17.03 4.78 8.91
CA HIS A 78 16.05 3.78 9.31
C HIS A 78 16.38 2.36 8.84
N GLY A 79 17.38 2.19 7.96
CA GLY A 79 17.69 0.89 7.36
C GLY A 79 16.61 0.37 6.41
N VAL A 80 15.83 1.30 5.82
CA VAL A 80 14.66 1.01 4.97
C VAL A 80 14.94 1.49 3.55
N SER A 81 14.51 0.71 2.56
CA SER A 81 14.52 1.09 1.14
C SER A 81 13.21 1.72 0.70
N GLU A 82 13.23 2.43 -0.44
CA GLU A 82 12.02 3.05 -1.00
C GLU A 82 10.95 1.99 -1.37
N ASP A 83 11.38 0.85 -1.91
CA ASP A 83 10.49 -0.27 -2.26
C ASP A 83 9.81 -0.89 -1.04
N GLU A 84 10.47 -0.91 0.12
CA GLU A 84 9.88 -1.43 1.36
C GLU A 84 8.78 -0.51 1.91
N LEU A 85 8.94 0.83 1.77
CA LEU A 85 7.87 1.78 2.11
C LEU A 85 6.67 1.60 1.19
N VAL A 86 6.90 1.47 -0.12
CA VAL A 86 5.83 1.20 -1.10
C VAL A 86 5.16 -0.14 -0.81
N GLY A 87 5.96 -1.17 -0.55
CA GLY A 87 5.47 -2.51 -0.23
C GLY A 87 4.62 -2.55 1.04
N PHE A 88 4.94 -1.75 2.05
CA PHE A 88 4.10 -1.61 3.24
C PHE A 88 2.71 -1.06 2.89
N VAL A 89 2.65 0.00 2.09
CA VAL A 89 1.38 0.62 1.67
C VAL A 89 0.60 -0.35 0.80
N ASP A 90 1.23 -1.00 -0.16
CA ASP A 90 0.57 -1.94 -1.08
C ASP A 90 -0.06 -3.12 -0.30
N ALA A 91 0.68 -3.71 0.64
CA ALA A 91 0.22 -4.82 1.47
C ALA A 91 -1.02 -4.48 2.32
N HIS A 92 -1.15 -3.22 2.73
CA HIS A 92 -2.22 -2.77 3.63
C HIS A 92 -3.26 -1.86 2.97
N SER A 93 -3.09 -1.48 1.71
CA SER A 93 -3.94 -0.52 0.99
C SER A 93 -5.42 -0.91 0.96
N HIS A 94 -5.71 -2.21 0.92
CA HIS A 94 -7.07 -2.76 0.95
C HIS A 94 -7.71 -2.73 2.36
N GLN A 95 -6.90 -2.55 3.41
CA GLN A 95 -7.33 -2.54 4.82
C GLN A 95 -7.54 -1.09 5.27
N VAL A 96 -8.62 -0.47 4.81
CA VAL A 96 -8.89 0.98 4.98
C VAL A 96 -8.79 1.43 6.43
N SER A 97 -9.43 0.72 7.36
CA SER A 97 -9.40 1.08 8.80
C SER A 97 -7.99 1.04 9.39
N PHE A 98 -7.17 0.05 9.00
CA PHE A 98 -5.77 -0.02 9.44
C PHE A 98 -4.95 1.16 8.90
N MET A 99 -5.10 1.49 7.62
CA MET A 99 -4.38 2.63 7.04
C MET A 99 -4.85 3.97 7.61
N GLU A 100 -6.14 4.11 7.94
CA GLU A 100 -6.67 5.27 8.65
C GLU A 100 -5.98 5.44 10.02
N GLU A 101 -5.83 4.36 10.79
CA GLU A 101 -5.11 4.38 12.06
C GLU A 101 -3.63 4.76 11.90
N VAL A 102 -2.97 4.27 10.83
CA VAL A 102 -1.57 4.64 10.51
C VAL A 102 -1.46 6.13 10.23
N TRP A 103 -2.34 6.69 9.39
CA TRP A 103 -2.31 8.11 9.04
C TRP A 103 -2.67 9.01 10.22
N SER A 104 -3.69 8.63 10.99
CA SER A 104 -4.07 9.35 12.21
C SER A 104 -2.92 9.44 13.20
N GLU A 105 -2.15 8.37 13.36
CA GLU A 105 -0.99 8.37 14.24
C GLU A 105 0.15 9.26 13.72
N ILE A 106 0.43 9.22 12.40
CA ILE A 106 1.39 10.12 11.77
C ILE A 106 0.99 11.58 12.00
N GLU A 107 -0.29 11.93 11.80
CA GLU A 107 -0.80 13.28 12.02
C GLU A 107 -0.67 13.70 13.50
N SER A 108 -1.06 12.82 14.43
CA SER A 108 -0.94 13.07 15.87
C SER A 108 0.51 13.32 16.29
N ARG A 109 1.46 12.51 15.79
CA ARG A 109 2.89 12.68 16.06
C ARG A 109 3.44 13.96 15.43
N LEU A 110 3.04 14.30 14.20
CA LEU A 110 3.42 15.56 13.55
C LEU A 110 2.92 16.79 14.32
N ASP A 111 1.68 16.74 14.83
CA ASP A 111 1.11 17.83 15.63
C ASP A 111 1.85 17.98 16.97
N SER A 112 2.13 16.86 17.64
CA SER A 112 2.91 16.84 18.88
C SER A 112 4.30 17.48 18.71
N LEU A 113 4.95 17.27 17.57
CA LEU A 113 6.25 17.88 17.25
C LEU A 113 6.16 19.38 16.93
N ARG A 114 4.98 19.89 16.54
CA ARG A 114 4.72 21.32 16.28
C ARG A 114 4.36 22.10 17.53
N THR A 115 3.97 21.41 18.60
CA THR A 115 3.61 22.00 19.90
C THR A 115 4.72 21.83 20.96
N PRO A 116 5.99 22.20 20.73
CA PRO A 116 6.96 22.28 21.81
C PRO A 116 6.83 23.65 22.49
N GLY A 117 5.88 23.82 23.43
CA GLY A 117 5.83 25.07 24.19
C GLY A 117 4.65 25.39 25.12
N ASP A 118 3.50 24.72 25.04
CA ASP A 118 2.30 25.19 25.76
C ASP A 118 2.14 24.70 27.22
N THR A 119 3.13 24.01 27.79
CA THR A 119 3.06 23.50 29.19
C THR A 119 3.91 24.27 30.20
N ALA A 120 4.52 25.40 29.82
CA ALA A 120 5.25 26.28 30.73
C ALA A 120 4.50 27.61 31.00
N SER A 121 3.21 27.57 31.31
CA SER A 121 2.47 28.66 31.95
C SER A 121 1.14 28.18 32.50
N SER A 122 1.12 27.69 33.74
CA SER A 122 0.00 27.80 34.70
C SER A 122 0.50 27.48 36.10
#